data_AF-A0A7C1FKG9-F1
#
_entry.id   AF-A0A7C1FKG9-F1
#
_cell.length_a   1.000
_cell.length_b   1.000
_cell.length_c   1.000
_cell.angle_alpha   90.00
_cell.angle_beta   90.00
_cell.angle_gamma   90.00
#
_symmetry.space_group_name_H-M   'P 1'
#
loop_
_entity.id
_entity.type
_entity.pdbx_description
1 polymer ?
#
loop_
_entity_poly.entity_id
_entity_poly.type
_entity_poly.pdbx_seq_one_letter_code
_entity_poly.pdbx_strand_id
1 'polypeptide(L)' 'MTTEIPPGIASPAKVETRLGTLSFFDGFPDQATVEKLYDNLDFQRAVQAYLLALPPVSQAANRNAILKLGPANTTV' A
#
# COMPACT_ATOMS: atom_id res chain seq x y z
N MET A 1 10.78 44.77 0.21
CA MET A 1 9.79 43.84 0.80
C MET A 1 9.19 43.03 -0.33
N THR A 2 9.21 41.71 -0.23
CA THR A 2 8.58 40.82 -1.22
C THR A 2 7.11 40.62 -0.84
N THR A 3 6.26 40.39 -1.83
CA THR A 3 4.83 40.08 -1.60
C THR A 3 4.70 38.74 -0.87
N GLU A 4 3.81 38.68 0.13
CA GLU A 4 3.44 37.42 0.80
C GLU A 4 2.87 36.42 -0.23
N ILE A 5 3.27 35.16 -0.13
CA ILE A 5 2.80 34.10 -1.04
C ILE A 5 1.33 33.80 -0.70
N PRO A 6 0.42 33.71 -1.69
CA PRO A 6 -0.98 33.40 -1.42
C PRO A 6 -1.15 32.05 -0.70
N PRO A 7 -2.13 31.94 0.21
CA PRO A 7 -2.40 30.69 0.91
C PRO A 7 -2.72 29.57 -0.08
N GLY A 8 -2.09 28.39 0.12
CA GLY A 8 -2.24 27.22 -0.75
C GLY A 8 -1.30 27.14 -1.95
N ILE A 9 -0.51 28.19 -2.23
CA ILE A 9 0.52 28.15 -3.29
C ILE A 9 1.82 27.51 -2.79
N ALA A 10 2.22 27.78 -1.55
CA ALA A 10 3.41 27.17 -0.95
C ALA A 10 3.11 25.74 -0.48
N SER A 11 4.03 24.80 -0.75
CA SER A 11 3.99 23.50 -0.09
C SER A 11 4.17 23.67 1.41
N PRO A 12 3.27 23.11 2.24
CA PRO A 12 3.40 23.20 3.68
C PRO A 12 4.60 22.39 4.16
N ALA A 13 5.39 22.95 5.08
CA ALA A 13 6.51 22.25 5.69
C ALA A 13 6.10 21.05 6.55
N LYS A 14 4.84 21.03 7.03
CA LYS A 14 4.28 19.96 7.85
C LYS A 14 2.83 19.71 7.46
N VAL A 15 2.44 18.44 7.40
CA VAL A 15 1.05 18.01 7.15
C VAL A 15 0.67 16.98 8.20
N GLU A 16 -0.38 17.26 8.97
CA GLU A 16 -0.92 16.31 9.95
C GLU A 16 -1.85 15.31 9.25
N THR A 17 -1.58 14.02 9.46
CA THR A 17 -2.35 12.94 8.83
C THR A 17 -2.58 11.80 9.83
N ARG A 18 -3.40 10.82 9.42
CA ARG A 18 -3.56 9.54 10.15
C ARG A 18 -2.25 8.75 10.29
N LEU A 19 -1.28 8.97 9.40
CA LEU A 19 0.05 8.33 9.44
C LEU A 19 1.01 9.08 10.40
N GLY A 20 0.51 10.08 11.11
CA GLY A 20 1.29 11.06 11.85
C GLY A 20 1.61 12.30 11.02
N THR A 21 2.47 13.16 11.57
CA THR A 21 2.95 14.36 10.88
C THR A 21 3.97 13.99 9.80
N LEU A 22 3.73 14.46 8.59
CA LEU A 22 4.63 14.38 7.44
C LEU A 22 5.40 15.70 7.34
N SER A 23 6.71 15.65 7.12
CA SER A 23 7.59 16.81 7.09
C SER A 23 8.21 16.99 5.70
N PHE A 24 8.27 18.24 5.25
CA PHE A 24 8.74 18.61 3.91
C PHE A 24 9.72 19.77 3.98
N PHE A 25 10.74 19.72 3.13
CA PHE A 25 11.69 20.80 2.86
C PHE A 25 11.66 21.12 1.38
N ASP A 26 11.28 22.35 1.03
CA ASP A 26 11.12 22.79 -0.38
C ASP A 26 10.23 21.85 -1.22
N GLY A 27 9.17 21.31 -0.59
CA GLY A 27 8.26 20.34 -1.20
C GLY A 27 8.76 18.90 -1.22
N PHE A 28 10.03 18.63 -0.87
CA PHE A 28 10.56 17.27 -0.76
C PHE A 28 10.31 16.68 0.63
N PRO A 29 9.83 15.43 0.72
CA PRO A 29 9.69 14.75 2.01
C PRO A 29 11.06 14.44 2.62
N ASP A 30 11.17 14.50 3.95
CA ASP A 30 12.33 13.95 4.65
C ASP A 30 12.34 12.41 4.61
N GLN A 31 13.46 11.79 4.97
CA GLN A 31 13.61 10.34 4.89
C GLN A 31 12.53 9.60 5.71
N ALA A 32 12.20 10.07 6.91
CA ALA A 32 11.18 9.46 7.75
C ALA A 32 9.77 9.55 7.12
N THR A 33 9.47 10.65 6.43
CA THR A 33 8.22 10.82 5.68
C THR A 33 8.17 9.90 4.47
N VAL A 34 9.28 9.75 3.73
CA VAL A 34 9.38 8.80 2.61
C VAL A 34 9.08 7.38 3.08
N GLU A 35 9.74 6.93 4.15
CA GLU A 35 9.55 5.59 4.71
C GLU A 35 8.09 5.35 5.12
N LYS A 36 7.48 6.29 5.86
CA LYS A 36 6.06 6.20 6.25
C LYS A 36 5.11 6.14 5.05
N LEU A 37 5.38 6.94 4.02
CA LEU A 37 4.53 6.98 2.83
C LEU A 37 4.60 5.67 2.05
N TYR A 38 5.79 5.11 1.87
CA TYR A 38 5.96 3.82 1.20
C TYR A 38 5.39 2.66 2.01
N ASP A 39 5.58 2.64 3.33
CA ASP A 39 5.01 1.61 4.20
C ASP A 39 3.46 1.62 4.13
N ASN A 40 2.84 2.81 4.19
CA ASN A 40 1.39 2.91 4.01
C ASN A 40 0.94 2.53 2.58
N LEU A 41 1.71 2.87 1.55
CA LEU A 41 1.39 2.48 0.17
C LEU A 41 1.40 0.96 0.01
N ASP A 42 2.41 0.29 0.58
CA ASP A 42 2.52 -1.17 0.55
C ASP A 42 1.41 -1.82 1.39
N PHE A 43 1.06 -1.26 2.54
CA PHE A 43 -0.10 -1.69 3.33
C PHE A 43 -1.40 -1.65 2.51
N GLN A 44 -1.67 -0.53 1.83
CA GLN A 44 -2.87 -0.39 1.01
C GLN A 44 -2.91 -1.39 -0.15
N ARG A 45 -1.76 -1.59 -0.81
CA ARG A 45 -1.62 -2.59 -1.89
C ARG A 45 -1.80 -4.01 -1.37
N ALA A 46 -1.26 -4.35 -0.21
CA ALA A 46 -1.41 -5.66 0.41
C ALA A 46 -2.88 -5.96 0.75
N VAL A 47 -3.61 -4.98 1.29
CA VAL A 47 -5.05 -5.12 1.56
C VAL A 47 -5.83 -5.37 0.27
N GLN A 48 -5.55 -4.60 -0.79
CA GLN A 48 -6.21 -4.81 -2.09
C GLN A 48 -5.87 -6.18 -2.69
N ALA A 49 -4.60 -6.59 -2.64
CA ALA A 49 -4.16 -7.89 -3.13
C ALA A 49 -4.85 -9.04 -2.38
N TYR A 50 -4.98 -8.94 -1.05
CA TYR A 50 -5.71 -9.92 -0.24
C TYR A 50 -7.16 -10.09 -0.71
N LEU A 51 -7.88 -8.98 -0.88
CA LEU A 51 -9.28 -8.99 -1.31
C LEU A 51 -9.43 -9.58 -2.73
N LEU A 52 -8.55 -9.20 -3.65
CA LEU A 52 -8.54 -9.73 -5.01
C LEU A 52 -8.21 -11.23 -5.04
N ALA A 53 -7.38 -11.70 -4.11
CA ALA A 53 -6.92 -13.08 -4.05
C ALA A 53 -7.91 -14.05 -3.37
N LEU A 54 -9.04 -13.59 -2.82
CA LEU A 54 -10.01 -14.47 -2.13
C LEU A 54 -10.48 -15.65 -3.02
N PRO A 55 -10.95 -15.44 -4.28
CA PRO A 55 -11.33 -16.56 -5.14
C PRO A 55 -10.18 -17.52 -5.50
N PRO A 56 -9.02 -17.07 -6.02
CA PRO A 56 -7.96 -17.99 -6.41
C PRO A 56 -7.35 -18.73 -5.20
N VAL A 57 -7.27 -18.10 -4.02
CA VAL A 57 -6.81 -18.78 -2.79
C VAL A 57 -7.77 -19.89 -2.38
N SER A 58 -9.09 -19.64 -2.47
CA SER A 58 -10.11 -20.69 -2.23
C SER A 58 -9.94 -21.86 -3.20
N GLN A 59 -9.73 -21.59 -4.49
CA GLN A 59 -9.51 -22.64 -5.49
C GLN A 59 -8.21 -23.41 -5.26
N ALA A 60 -7.14 -22.73 -4.86
CA ALA A 60 -5.88 -23.36 -4.49
C ALA A 60 -6.04 -24.26 -3.25
N ALA A 61 -6.78 -23.80 -2.24
CA ALA A 61 -7.10 -24.57 -1.05
C ALA A 61 -7.92 -25.83 -1.40
N ASN A 62 -8.96 -25.69 -2.22
CA ASN A 62 -9.77 -26.81 -2.72
C ASN A 62 -8.91 -27.83 -3.49
N ARG A 63 -8.08 -27.36 -4.42
CA ARG A 63 -7.14 -28.22 -5.16
C ARG A 63 -6.24 -29.01 -4.21
N ASN A 64 -5.64 -28.34 -3.23
CA ASN A 64 -4.74 -28.96 -2.27
C ASN A 64 -5.47 -29.95 -1.34
N ALA A 65 -6.73 -29.69 -0.99
CA ALA A 65 -7.54 -30.59 -0.19
C ALA A 65 -7.94 -31.85 -0.96
N ILE A 66 -8.38 -31.71 -2.21
CA ILE A 66 -8.78 -32.84 -3.07
C ILE A 66 -7.61 -33.80 -3.31
N LEU A 67 -6.40 -33.27 -3.50
CA LEU A 67 -5.19 -34.09 -3.67
C LEU A 67 -4.83 -34.95 -2.44
N LYS A 68 -5.43 -34.69 -1.27
CA LYS A 68 -5.28 -35.57 -0.10
C LYS A 68 -6.21 -36.78 -0.15
N LEU A 69 -7.21 -36.78 -1.01
CA LEU A 69 -8.22 -37.84 -1.12
C LEU A 69 -7.86 -38.90 -2.18
N GLY A 70 -6.90 -38.60 -3.05
CA GLY A 70 -6.48 -39.50 -4.13
C GLY A 70 -5.43 -38.86 -5.03
N PRO A 71 -4.86 -39.64 -5.98
CA PRO A 71 -3.87 -39.12 -6.92
C PRO A 71 -4.47 -38.06 -7.85
N ALA A 72 -3.62 -37.19 -8.36
CA ALA A 72 -4.03 -36.19 -9.36
C ALA A 72 -4.56 -36.88 -10.63
N ASN A 73 -5.64 -36.36 -11.19
CA ASN A 73 -6.13 -36.84 -12.48
C ASN A 73 -5.14 -36.45 -13.59
N THR A 74 -4.71 -37.42 -14.39
CA THR A 74 -3.75 -37.22 -15.48
C THR A 74 -4.33 -37.77 -16.77
N THR A 75 -4.25 -36.99 -17.85
CA THR A 75 -4.45 -37.49 -19.21
C THR A 75 -3.10 -37.89 -19.79
N VAL A 76 -2.99 -39.14 -20.25
CA VAL A 76 -1.88 -39.66 -21.05
C VAL A 76 -2.07 -39.32 -22.53
#